data_AF-A0A3A6R7Z4-F1
#
_entry.id   AF-A0A3A6R7Z4-F1
#
_cell.length_a   1.000
_cell.length_b   1.000
_cell.length_c   1.000
_cell.angle_alpha   90.00
_cell.angle_beta   90.00
_cell.angle_gamma   90.00
#
_symmetry.space_group_name_H-M   'P 1'
#
loop_
_entity.id
_entity.type
_entity.pdbx_description
1 polymer ?
#
loop_
_entity_poly.entity_id
_entity_poly.type
_entity_poly.pdbx_seq_one_letter_code
_entity_poly.pdbx_strand_id
1 'polypeptide(L)'
;MADIEEKMPKSFWAILVFVCIEILLIVIIVPNNFIDDAILKEQDWGEVLMGKNEHDLLIKRTDDLYTAIHLDSGFNQWVGKLFVPTDEERAKSKGWEGLGRLWFNFIENRGEALTKVLYHVYYRFLLLVIWLPYMLVILAPSVLGGYMTWNIKRYTFQHSSPFLNTYSSKIISFIFASLLVSFIAPIPIPPMVIPVVIIVLMPIACSLLIGNLPKRL
;
A
#
# COMPACT_ATOMS: atom_id res chain seq x y z
N MET A 1 -28.23 6.79 1.29
CA MET A 1 -26.79 7.15 1.22
C MET A 1 -26.30 7.91 2.46
N ALA A 2 -27.18 8.38 3.36
CA ALA A 2 -26.78 9.01 4.63
C ALA A 2 -26.29 8.00 5.71
N ASP A 3 -26.80 6.76 5.68
CA ASP A 3 -26.47 5.76 6.73
C ASP A 3 -25.09 5.09 6.57
N ILE A 4 -24.40 5.28 5.44
CA ILE A 4 -23.04 4.74 5.22
C ILE A 4 -21.98 5.68 5.83
N GLU A 5 -22.29 6.98 5.93
CA GLU A 5 -21.39 7.97 6.52
C GLU A 5 -21.25 7.80 8.05
N GLU A 6 -22.22 7.16 8.71
CA GLU A 6 -22.27 7.06 10.17
C GLU A 6 -21.34 5.97 10.73
N LYS A 7 -20.90 5.01 9.91
CA LYS A 7 -20.17 3.83 10.40
C LYS A 7 -18.64 3.90 10.26
N MET A 8 -18.11 4.79 9.42
CA MET A 8 -16.67 4.89 9.15
C MET A 8 -16.17 6.33 9.33
N PRO A 9 -15.02 6.55 9.98
CA PRO A 9 -14.50 7.89 10.21
C PRO A 9 -14.22 8.59 8.86
N LYS A 10 -14.56 9.88 8.75
CA LYS A 10 -14.39 10.68 7.52
C LYS A 10 -12.97 10.62 6.94
N SER A 11 -11.96 10.45 7.79
CA SER A 11 -10.56 10.25 7.37
C SER A 11 -10.33 8.96 6.58
N PHE A 12 -11.03 7.87 6.90
CA PHE A 12 -10.93 6.61 6.18
C PHE A 12 -11.47 6.74 4.75
N TRP A 13 -12.65 7.34 4.59
CA TRP A 13 -13.22 7.61 3.27
C TRP A 13 -12.34 8.51 2.42
N ALA A 14 -11.75 9.54 3.01
CA ALA A 14 -10.80 10.41 2.31
C ALA A 14 -9.57 9.64 1.81
N ILE A 15 -9.00 8.75 2.63
CA ILE A 15 -7.87 7.90 2.25
C ILE A 15 -8.27 6.95 1.11
N LEU A 16 -9.43 6.31 1.20
CA LEU A 16 -9.90 5.37 0.18
C LEU A 16 -10.12 6.07 -1.17
N VAL A 17 -10.79 7.23 -1.17
CA VAL A 17 -10.98 8.04 -2.38
C VAL A 17 -9.62 8.49 -2.94
N PHE A 18 -8.69 8.90 -2.09
CA PHE A 18 -7.35 9.30 -2.51
C PHE A 18 -6.60 8.16 -3.20
N VAL A 19 -6.60 6.96 -2.63
CA VAL A 19 -5.99 5.76 -3.22
C VAL A 19 -6.64 5.39 -4.55
N CYS A 20 -7.97 5.47 -4.65
CA CYS A 20 -8.67 5.23 -5.92
C CYS A 20 -8.27 6.24 -7.00
N ILE A 21 -8.15 7.53 -6.64
CA ILE A 21 -7.68 8.58 -7.56
C ILE A 21 -6.23 8.30 -7.98
N GLU A 22 -5.36 7.92 -7.06
CA GLU A 22 -3.97 7.57 -7.37
C GLU A 22 -3.88 6.43 -8.38
N ILE A 23 -4.63 5.34 -8.16
CA ILE A 23 -4.68 4.21 -9.11
C ILE A 23 -5.16 4.69 -10.49
N LEU A 24 -6.21 5.51 -10.55
CA LEU A 24 -6.72 6.07 -11.81
C LEU A 24 -5.67 6.95 -12.51
N LEU A 25 -4.97 7.80 -11.76
CA LEU A 25 -3.91 8.65 -12.32
C LEU A 25 -2.76 7.81 -12.87
N ILE A 26 -2.35 6.76 -12.16
CA ILE A 26 -1.29 5.86 -12.62
C ILE A 26 -1.71 5.17 -13.91
N VAL A 27 -2.91 4.59 -13.92
CA VAL A 27 -3.43 3.92 -15.11
C VAL A 27 -3.48 4.90 -16.27
N ILE A 28 -4.02 6.11 -16.13
CA ILE A 28 -4.24 7.03 -17.26
C ILE A 28 -2.94 7.69 -17.73
N ILE A 29 -2.10 8.15 -16.80
CA ILE A 29 -1.03 9.12 -17.09
C ILE A 29 0.34 8.44 -17.23
N VAL A 30 0.60 7.38 -16.46
CA VAL A 30 1.95 6.86 -16.31
C VAL A 30 2.32 5.96 -17.50
N PRO A 31 3.44 6.20 -18.18
CA PRO A 31 3.94 5.31 -19.23
C PRO A 31 4.50 3.99 -18.69
N ASN A 32 4.35 2.89 -19.42
CA ASN A 32 4.83 1.56 -18.99
C ASN A 32 6.34 1.51 -18.77
N ASN A 33 7.13 2.16 -19.64
CA ASN A 33 8.58 2.23 -19.49
C ASN A 33 9.03 2.91 -18.19
N PHE A 34 8.27 3.92 -17.72
CA PHE A 34 8.58 4.58 -16.46
C PHE A 34 8.38 3.64 -15.26
N ILE A 35 7.36 2.78 -15.32
CA ILE A 35 7.10 1.77 -14.29
C ILE A 35 8.21 0.71 -14.32
N ASP A 36 8.60 0.25 -15.50
CA ASP A 36 9.68 -0.73 -15.65
C ASP A 36 11.01 -0.20 -15.08
N ASP A 37 11.38 1.02 -15.44
CA ASP A 37 12.59 1.68 -14.92
C ASP A 37 12.54 1.85 -13.40
N ALA A 38 11.36 2.17 -12.85
CA ALA A 38 11.18 2.31 -11.40
C ALA A 38 11.33 0.96 -10.67
N ILE A 39 10.75 -0.12 -11.22
CA ILE A 39 10.84 -1.47 -10.65
C ILE A 39 12.29 -1.95 -10.68
N LEU A 40 12.96 -1.87 -11.84
CA LEU A 40 14.34 -2.33 -11.99
C LEU A 40 15.29 -1.59 -11.05
N LYS A 41 15.13 -0.27 -10.94
CA LYS A 41 15.96 0.54 -10.04
C LYS A 41 15.75 0.20 -8.57
N GLU A 42 14.52 -0.12 -8.16
CA GLU A 42 14.22 -0.53 -6.79
C GLU A 42 14.75 -1.93 -6.49
N GLN A 43 14.68 -2.84 -7.45
CA GLN A 43 15.29 -4.17 -7.38
C GLN A 43 16.83 -4.09 -7.29
N ASP A 44 17.48 -3.25 -8.08
CA ASP A 44 18.92 -3.01 -7.99
C ASP A 44 19.33 -2.52 -6.58
N TRP A 45 18.55 -1.59 -6.01
CA TRP A 45 18.77 -1.14 -4.63
C TRP A 45 18.51 -2.24 -3.60
N GLY A 46 17.54 -3.11 -3.85
CA GLY A 46 17.25 -4.29 -3.03
C GLY A 46 18.39 -5.29 -3.02
N GLU A 47 18.97 -5.57 -4.20
CA GLU A 47 20.14 -6.44 -4.35
C GLU A 47 21.36 -5.88 -3.62
N VAL A 48 21.65 -4.59 -3.78
CA VAL A 48 22.77 -3.94 -3.09
C VAL A 48 22.61 -3.99 -1.57
N LEU A 49 21.37 -3.89 -1.08
CA LEU A 49 21.05 -3.90 0.33
C LEU A 49 21.19 -5.28 0.98
N MET A 50 20.59 -6.30 0.37
CA MET A 50 20.41 -7.63 0.98
C MET A 50 21.43 -8.65 0.48
N GLY A 51 22.12 -8.35 -0.61
CA GLY A 51 22.91 -9.29 -1.38
C GLY A 51 22.06 -10.08 -2.37
N LYS A 52 22.70 -10.53 -3.44
CA LYS A 52 22.06 -11.19 -4.58
C LYS A 52 21.22 -12.41 -4.20
N ASN A 53 21.75 -13.32 -3.39
CA ASN A 53 21.06 -14.57 -3.07
C ASN A 53 19.71 -14.35 -2.35
N GLU A 54 19.68 -13.42 -1.39
CA GLU A 54 18.46 -13.09 -0.65
C GLU A 54 17.47 -12.30 -1.53
N HIS A 55 18.00 -11.44 -2.40
CA HIS A 55 17.18 -10.71 -3.36
C HIS A 55 16.54 -11.63 -4.41
N ASP A 56 17.28 -12.60 -4.95
CA ASP A 56 16.75 -13.61 -5.88
C ASP A 56 15.65 -14.45 -5.21
N LEU A 57 15.79 -14.75 -3.92
CA LEU A 57 14.75 -15.43 -3.13
C LEU A 57 13.51 -14.55 -2.97
N LEU A 58 13.67 -13.24 -2.74
CA LEU A 58 12.57 -12.28 -2.67
C LEU A 58 11.82 -12.22 -3.99
N ILE A 59 12.51 -12.06 -5.13
CA ILE A 59 11.90 -12.06 -6.47
C ILE A 59 11.12 -13.36 -6.69
N LYS A 60 11.72 -14.52 -6.39
CA LYS A 60 11.05 -15.80 -6.55
C LYS A 60 9.75 -15.88 -5.73
N ARG A 61 9.76 -15.40 -4.48
CA ARG A 61 8.55 -15.35 -3.64
C ARG A 61 7.51 -14.39 -4.20
N THR A 62 7.94 -13.27 -4.81
CA THR A 62 7.04 -12.34 -5.50
C THR A 62 6.38 -13.02 -6.70
N ASP A 63 7.15 -13.76 -7.51
CA ASP A 63 6.66 -14.50 -8.66
C ASP A 63 5.67 -15.60 -8.26
N ASP A 64 6.00 -16.38 -7.23
CA ASP A 64 5.14 -17.44 -6.68
C ASP A 64 3.82 -16.85 -6.16
N LEU A 65 3.88 -15.74 -5.41
CA LEU A 65 2.69 -15.06 -4.89
C LEU A 65 1.83 -14.48 -6.01
N TYR A 66 2.45 -13.83 -6.99
CA TYR A 66 1.76 -13.27 -8.14
C TYR A 66 1.05 -14.37 -8.95
N THR A 67 1.75 -15.47 -9.22
CA THR A 67 1.23 -16.65 -9.94
C THR A 67 0.04 -17.27 -9.21
N ALA A 68 0.18 -17.51 -7.91
CA ALA A 68 -0.89 -18.10 -7.10
C ALA A 68 -2.16 -17.23 -7.10
N ILE A 69 -2.00 -15.90 -7.03
CA ILE A 69 -3.14 -14.97 -6.98
C ILE A 69 -3.75 -14.71 -8.36
N HIS A 70 -2.95 -14.59 -9.43
CA HIS A 70 -3.46 -14.15 -10.73
C HIS A 70 -3.72 -15.31 -11.71
N LEU A 71 -2.84 -16.30 -11.73
CA LEU A 71 -2.86 -17.39 -12.70
C LEU A 71 -3.66 -18.59 -12.16
N ASP A 72 -3.31 -19.08 -10.97
CA ASP A 72 -3.87 -20.33 -10.43
C ASP A 72 -5.29 -20.16 -9.87
N SER A 73 -5.62 -18.97 -9.37
CA SER A 73 -6.95 -18.65 -8.82
C SER A 73 -8.04 -18.51 -9.88
N GLY A 74 -7.67 -18.46 -11.17
CA GLY A 74 -8.57 -18.11 -12.27
C GLY A 74 -9.01 -16.64 -12.30
N PHE A 75 -8.42 -15.78 -11.46
CA PHE A 75 -8.74 -14.34 -11.42
C PHE A 75 -8.59 -13.67 -12.79
N ASN A 76 -7.50 -13.95 -13.50
CA ASN A 76 -7.28 -13.40 -14.85
C ASN A 76 -8.37 -13.85 -15.85
N GLN A 77 -8.88 -15.09 -15.74
CA GLN A 77 -9.96 -15.57 -16.59
C GLN A 77 -11.30 -14.89 -16.26
N TRP A 78 -11.54 -14.59 -14.98
CA TRP A 78 -12.73 -13.87 -14.54
C TRP A 78 -12.72 -12.40 -14.98
N VAL A 79 -11.60 -11.70 -14.78
CA VAL A 79 -11.42 -10.31 -15.24
C VAL A 79 -11.48 -10.23 -16.77
N GLY A 80 -10.81 -11.15 -17.46
CA GLY A 80 -10.83 -11.23 -18.92
C GLY A 80 -12.24 -11.34 -19.50
N LYS A 81 -13.11 -12.17 -18.90
CA LYS A 81 -14.52 -12.30 -19.31
C LYS A 81 -15.36 -11.04 -19.08
N LEU A 82 -14.99 -10.18 -18.13
CA LEU A 82 -15.73 -8.95 -17.83
C LEU A 82 -15.33 -7.76 -18.71
N PHE A 83 -14.06 -7.68 -19.12
CA PHE A 83 -13.50 -6.50 -19.77
C PHE A 83 -13.02 -6.70 -21.21
N VAL A 84 -12.74 -7.94 -21.64
CA VAL A 84 -12.29 -8.24 -23.01
C VAL A 84 -13.45 -8.84 -23.80
N PRO A 85 -14.04 -8.09 -24.77
CA PRO A 85 -15.09 -8.62 -25.63
C PRO A 85 -14.56 -9.83 -26.42
N THR A 86 -15.40 -10.83 -26.59
CA THR A 86 -15.06 -12.02 -27.38
C THR A 86 -14.85 -11.66 -28.85
N ASP A 87 -14.06 -12.43 -29.58
CA ASP A 87 -13.76 -12.15 -31.00
C ASP A 87 -15.03 -12.06 -31.87
N GLU A 88 -16.11 -12.71 -31.47
CA GLU A 88 -17.45 -12.62 -32.09
C GLU A 88 -18.14 -11.26 -31.86
N GLU A 89 -17.94 -10.62 -30.72
CA GLU A 89 -18.45 -9.27 -30.40
C GLU A 89 -17.62 -8.19 -31.10
N ARG A 90 -16.30 -8.42 -31.23
CA ARG A 90 -15.38 -7.58 -31.98
C ARG A 90 -15.72 -7.55 -33.48
N ALA A 91 -16.19 -8.68 -34.04
CA ALA A 91 -16.65 -8.77 -35.43
C ALA A 91 -18.04 -8.13 -35.69
N LYS A 92 -18.89 -8.01 -34.67
CA LYS A 92 -20.23 -7.38 -34.78
C LYS A 92 -20.21 -5.85 -34.63
N SER A 93 -19.19 -5.28 -34.01
CA SER A 93 -19.08 -3.83 -33.80
C SER A 93 -18.43 -3.11 -35.00
N LYS A 94 -19.16 -3.02 -36.12
CA LYS A 94 -18.71 -2.31 -37.34
C LYS A 94 -18.61 -0.78 -37.21
N GLY A 95 -19.10 -0.19 -36.11
CA GLY A 95 -19.18 1.27 -35.94
C GLY A 95 -17.90 1.96 -35.46
N TRP A 96 -16.87 1.19 -35.06
CA TRP A 96 -15.68 1.69 -34.37
C TRP A 96 -14.37 1.23 -35.01
N GLU A 97 -14.33 0.79 -36.28
CA GLU A 97 -13.13 0.18 -36.88
C GLU A 97 -11.86 1.07 -36.83
N GLY A 98 -12.00 2.41 -36.90
CA GLY A 98 -10.89 3.36 -36.78
C GLY A 98 -10.55 3.76 -35.33
N LEU A 99 -11.56 3.98 -34.48
CA LEU A 99 -11.39 4.41 -33.08
C LEU A 99 -11.07 3.23 -32.15
N GLY A 100 -11.59 2.05 -32.49
CA GLY A 100 -11.45 0.80 -31.77
C GLY A 100 -10.00 0.35 -31.70
N ARG A 101 -9.21 0.49 -32.79
CA ARG A 101 -7.79 0.13 -32.74
C ARG A 101 -7.01 0.99 -31.73
N LEU A 102 -7.27 2.29 -31.68
CA LEU A 102 -6.64 3.19 -30.69
C LEU A 102 -7.13 2.90 -29.26
N TRP A 103 -8.43 2.63 -29.10
CA TRP A 103 -9.05 2.32 -27.82
C TRP A 103 -8.61 0.95 -27.26
N PHE A 104 -8.53 -0.09 -28.10
CA PHE A 104 -8.05 -1.41 -27.71
C PHE A 104 -6.55 -1.38 -27.38
N ASN A 105 -5.72 -0.72 -28.21
CA ASN A 105 -4.31 -0.53 -27.90
C ASN A 105 -4.14 0.27 -26.59
N PHE A 106 -4.99 1.26 -26.33
CA PHE A 106 -4.99 1.97 -25.05
C PHE A 106 -5.32 1.01 -23.90
N ILE A 107 -6.44 0.28 -23.95
CA ILE A 107 -6.82 -0.66 -22.88
C ILE A 107 -5.75 -1.72 -22.64
N GLU A 108 -5.16 -2.28 -23.70
CA GLU A 108 -4.10 -3.30 -23.60
C GLU A 108 -2.85 -2.74 -22.89
N ASN A 109 -2.36 -1.58 -23.32
CA ASN A 109 -1.23 -0.91 -22.67
C ASN A 109 -1.50 -0.60 -21.20
N ARG A 110 -2.74 -0.26 -20.86
CA ARG A 110 -3.17 0.14 -19.50
C ARG A 110 -3.38 -1.08 -18.61
N GLY A 111 -3.83 -2.19 -19.19
CA GLY A 111 -3.88 -3.50 -18.53
C GLY A 111 -2.48 -3.97 -18.16
N GLU A 112 -1.50 -3.82 -19.06
CA GLU A 112 -0.09 -4.10 -18.77
C GLU A 112 0.48 -3.20 -17.67
N ALA A 113 0.16 -1.90 -17.70
CA ALA A 113 0.54 -0.96 -16.63
C ALA A 113 0.04 -1.44 -15.26
N LEU A 114 -1.22 -1.85 -15.21
CA LEU A 114 -1.88 -2.29 -13.99
C LEU A 114 -1.25 -3.58 -13.45
N THR A 115 -0.98 -4.57 -14.30
CA THR A 115 -0.32 -5.81 -13.86
C THR A 115 1.09 -5.56 -13.35
N LYS A 116 1.86 -4.66 -13.98
CA LYS A 116 3.18 -4.24 -13.50
C LYS A 116 3.13 -3.57 -12.14
N VAL A 117 2.19 -2.64 -11.93
CA VAL A 117 1.99 -1.99 -10.63
C VAL A 117 1.58 -3.01 -9.56
N LEU A 118 0.68 -3.94 -9.88
CA LEU A 118 0.29 -5.00 -8.95
C LEU A 118 1.48 -5.89 -8.57
N TYR A 119 2.32 -6.27 -9.54
CA TYR A 119 3.55 -7.00 -9.28
C TYR A 119 4.49 -6.23 -8.33
N HIS A 120 4.68 -4.93 -8.58
CA HIS A 120 5.49 -4.06 -7.74
C HIS A 120 4.94 -3.95 -6.31
N VAL A 121 3.62 -3.88 -6.15
CA VAL A 121 2.95 -3.90 -4.84
C VAL A 121 3.28 -5.20 -4.08
N TYR A 122 3.28 -6.36 -4.73
CA TYR A 122 3.66 -7.61 -4.08
C TYR A 122 5.13 -7.65 -3.67
N TYR A 123 6.02 -7.13 -4.52
CA TYR A 123 7.44 -6.99 -4.18
C TYR A 123 7.63 -6.16 -2.90
N ARG A 124 7.04 -4.96 -2.86
CA ARG A 124 7.11 -4.05 -1.69
C ARG A 124 6.46 -4.65 -0.45
N PHE A 125 5.37 -5.41 -0.61
CA PHE A 125 4.72 -6.12 0.48
C PHE A 125 5.64 -7.17 1.10
N LEU A 126 6.23 -8.04 0.27
CA LEU A 126 7.14 -9.08 0.76
C LEU A 126 8.40 -8.49 1.37
N LEU A 127 8.93 -7.42 0.78
CA LEU A 127 10.02 -6.65 1.36
C LEU A 127 9.64 -6.15 2.77
N LEU A 128 8.46 -5.55 2.93
CA LEU A 128 7.98 -5.10 4.25
C LEU A 128 7.85 -6.26 5.25
N VAL A 129 7.40 -7.43 4.80
CA VAL A 129 7.29 -8.65 5.63
C VAL A 129 8.66 -9.11 6.14
N ILE A 130 9.73 -8.99 5.34
CA ILE A 130 11.11 -9.28 5.79
C ILE A 130 11.50 -8.37 6.96
N TRP A 131 11.05 -7.12 6.96
CA TRP A 131 11.34 -6.15 8.03
C TRP A 131 10.42 -6.26 9.25
N LEU A 132 9.31 -6.99 9.15
CA LEU A 132 8.30 -7.11 10.21
C LEU A 132 8.87 -7.56 11.56
N PRO A 133 9.79 -8.54 11.66
CA PRO A 133 10.36 -8.95 12.95
C PRO A 133 11.05 -7.79 13.69
N TYR A 134 11.81 -6.97 12.97
CA TYR A 134 12.48 -5.80 13.54
C TYR A 134 11.48 -4.74 14.01
N MET A 135 10.42 -4.52 13.24
CA MET A 135 9.33 -3.62 13.63
C MET A 135 8.66 -4.08 14.93
N LEU A 136 8.39 -5.38 15.07
CA LEU A 136 7.76 -5.94 16.27
C LEU A 136 8.64 -5.76 17.52
N VAL A 137 9.94 -6.00 17.41
CA VAL A 137 10.90 -5.86 18.53
C VAL A 137 10.90 -4.44 19.11
N ILE A 138 10.71 -3.41 18.27
CA ILE A 138 10.72 -2.01 18.71
C ILE A 138 9.32 -1.53 19.10
N LEU A 139 8.29 -1.97 18.37
CA LEU A 139 6.92 -1.56 18.63
C LEU A 139 6.42 -2.08 19.98
N ALA A 140 6.70 -3.35 20.30
CA ALA A 140 6.25 -3.98 21.53
C ALA A 140 6.64 -3.20 22.81
N PRO A 141 7.92 -2.89 23.08
CA PRO A 141 8.30 -2.11 24.26
C PRO A 141 7.72 -0.70 24.24
N SER A 142 7.53 -0.09 23.06
CA SER A 142 6.96 1.24 22.95
C SER A 142 5.49 1.30 23.36
N VAL A 143 4.71 0.30 22.92
CA VAL A 143 3.31 0.10 23.32
C VAL A 143 3.21 -0.15 24.83
N LEU A 144 4.08 -1.02 25.37
CA LEU A 144 4.14 -1.29 26.81
C LEU A 144 4.51 -0.05 27.63
N GLY A 145 5.48 0.74 27.18
CA GLY A 145 5.86 2.00 27.83
C GLY A 145 4.74 3.04 27.81
N GLY A 146 4.00 3.14 26.70
CA GLY A 146 2.80 3.96 26.61
C GLY A 146 1.72 3.49 27.58
N TYR A 147 1.47 2.18 27.65
CA TYR A 147 0.51 1.58 28.57
C TYR A 147 0.86 1.81 30.04
N MET A 148 2.13 1.62 30.42
CA MET A 148 2.62 1.92 31.78
C MET A 148 2.45 3.40 32.13
N THR A 149 2.77 4.30 31.20
CA THR A 149 2.58 5.76 31.37
C THR A 149 1.11 6.11 31.61
N TRP A 150 0.20 5.49 30.85
CA TRP A 150 -1.24 5.66 31.04
C TRP A 150 -1.68 5.16 32.42
N ASN A 151 -1.20 4.00 32.86
CA ASN A 151 -1.50 3.48 34.20
C ASN A 151 -0.98 4.41 35.31
N ILE A 152 0.25 4.91 35.23
CA ILE A 152 0.79 5.87 36.21
C ILE A 152 -0.11 7.11 36.29
N LYS A 153 -0.54 7.66 35.15
CA LYS A 153 -1.46 8.80 35.11
C LYS A 153 -2.82 8.48 35.69
N ARG A 154 -3.34 7.25 35.62
CA ARG A 154 -4.61 6.89 36.26
C ARG A 154 -4.55 6.98 37.78
N TYR A 155 -3.44 6.54 38.39
CA TYR A 155 -3.25 6.54 39.84
C TYR A 155 -2.65 7.84 40.39
N THR A 156 -2.26 8.77 39.52
CA THR A 156 -1.68 10.06 39.89
C THR A 156 -2.57 11.22 39.45
N PHE A 157 -2.41 12.40 40.06
CA PHE A 157 -3.06 13.65 39.62
C PHE A 157 -2.52 14.20 38.29
N GLN A 158 -1.61 13.49 37.60
CA GLN A 158 -1.10 13.90 36.29
C GLN A 158 -2.21 13.88 35.22
N HIS A 159 -2.24 14.91 34.38
CA HIS A 159 -3.25 15.03 33.32
C HIS A 159 -2.80 14.37 32.02
N SER A 160 -3.74 13.73 31.31
CA SER A 160 -3.55 13.30 29.93
C SER A 160 -3.64 14.52 29.01
N SER A 161 -2.69 14.68 28.08
CA SER A 161 -2.69 15.80 27.14
C SER A 161 -3.58 15.47 25.92
N PRO A 162 -4.70 16.18 25.70
CA PRO A 162 -5.55 15.98 24.51
C PRO A 162 -4.81 16.32 23.22
N PHE A 163 -3.87 17.27 23.29
CA PHE A 163 -2.99 17.63 22.18
C PHE A 163 -2.16 16.42 21.73
N LEU A 164 -1.43 15.78 22.66
CA LEU A 164 -0.58 14.63 22.31
C LEU A 164 -1.40 13.46 21.77
N ASN A 165 -2.57 13.19 22.34
CA ASN A 165 -3.44 12.12 21.85
C ASN A 165 -3.96 12.39 20.41
N THR A 166 -4.43 13.61 20.15
CA THR A 166 -4.94 14.00 18.82
C THR A 166 -3.84 13.97 17.75
N TYR A 167 -2.68 14.57 18.04
CA TYR A 167 -1.58 14.61 17.07
C TYR A 167 -0.95 13.23 16.84
N SER A 168 -0.82 12.39 17.88
CA SER A 168 -0.35 11.02 17.71
C SER A 168 -1.30 10.20 16.83
N SER A 169 -2.62 10.39 16.99
CA SER A 169 -3.62 9.74 16.13
C SER A 169 -3.48 10.17 14.67
N LYS A 170 -3.25 11.47 14.43
CA LYS A 170 -3.01 12.02 13.09
C LYS A 170 -1.71 11.51 12.48
N ILE A 171 -0.64 11.41 13.26
CA ILE A 171 0.65 10.85 12.81
C ILE A 171 0.48 9.39 12.41
N ILE A 172 -0.19 8.56 13.23
CA ILE A 172 -0.45 7.16 12.88
C ILE A 172 -1.27 7.07 11.59
N SER A 173 -2.33 7.89 11.47
CA SER A 173 -3.16 7.94 10.26
C SER A 173 -2.34 8.35 9.02
N PHE A 174 -1.43 9.32 9.17
CA PHE A 174 -0.55 9.78 8.10
C PHE A 174 0.49 8.72 7.70
N ILE A 175 1.09 8.01 8.66
CA ILE A 175 1.99 6.89 8.40
C ILE A 175 1.26 5.80 7.61
N PHE A 176 0.03 5.46 8.01
CA PHE A 176 -0.75 4.44 7.30
C PHE A 176 -1.15 4.89 5.88
N ALA A 177 -1.59 6.14 5.72
CA ALA A 177 -1.92 6.69 4.40
C ALA A 177 -0.68 6.74 3.49
N SER A 178 0.45 7.25 3.99
CA SER A 178 1.71 7.30 3.22
C SER A 178 2.23 5.91 2.87
N LEU A 179 2.02 4.91 3.72
CA LEU A 179 2.36 3.52 3.41
C LEU A 179 1.57 3.02 2.19
N LEU A 180 0.25 3.19 2.17
CA LEU A 180 -0.60 2.77 1.05
C LEU A 180 -0.18 3.45 -0.25
N VAL A 181 0.03 4.77 -0.20
CA VAL A 181 0.52 5.56 -1.34
C VAL A 181 1.88 5.05 -1.80
N SER A 182 2.82 4.84 -0.88
CA SER A 182 4.17 4.37 -1.23
C SER A 182 4.20 3.01 -1.91
N PHE A 183 3.19 2.16 -1.71
CA PHE A 183 3.13 0.85 -2.35
C PHE A 183 2.72 0.96 -3.81
N ILE A 184 1.80 1.87 -4.10
CA ILE A 184 1.18 2.02 -5.41
C ILE A 184 1.97 3.03 -6.27
N ALA A 185 2.63 4.00 -5.63
CA ALA A 185 3.33 5.07 -6.31
C ALA A 185 4.39 4.52 -7.30
N PRO A 186 4.37 4.95 -8.58
CA PRO A 186 5.23 4.43 -9.64
C PRO A 186 6.61 5.08 -9.60
N ILE A 187 7.09 5.46 -8.42
CA ILE A 187 8.39 6.09 -8.21
C ILE A 187 9.31 5.05 -7.54
N PRO A 188 10.59 5.00 -7.93
CA PRO A 188 11.54 4.10 -7.27
C PRO A 188 11.79 4.61 -5.85
N ILE A 189 11.49 3.78 -4.85
CA ILE A 189 11.69 4.11 -3.43
C ILE A 189 12.81 3.24 -2.89
N PRO A 190 13.84 3.81 -2.24
CA PRO A 190 14.88 2.99 -1.65
C PRO A 190 14.29 1.99 -0.64
N PRO A 191 14.63 0.68 -0.70
CA PRO A 191 14.00 -0.39 0.07
C PRO A 191 13.98 -0.18 1.59
N MET A 192 14.92 0.61 2.13
CA MET A 192 14.99 0.92 3.56
C MET A 192 14.04 2.04 4.01
N VAL A 193 13.58 2.92 3.12
CA VAL A 193 12.88 4.16 3.52
C VAL A 193 11.58 3.83 4.24
N ILE A 194 10.73 2.98 3.66
CA ILE A 194 9.44 2.61 4.25
C ILE A 194 9.66 1.90 5.60
N PRO A 195 10.50 0.85 5.72
CA PRO A 195 10.79 0.22 6.99
C PRO A 195 11.32 1.17 8.05
N VAL A 196 12.30 2.02 7.73
CA VAL A 196 12.92 2.94 8.70
C VAL A 196 11.92 3.96 9.22
N VAL A 197 11.09 4.54 8.35
CA VAL A 197 10.03 5.48 8.75
C VAL A 197 9.06 4.81 9.73
N ILE A 198 8.64 3.57 9.45
CA ILE A 198 7.76 2.82 10.34
C ILE A 198 8.46 2.51 11.67
N ILE A 199 9.68 1.97 11.62
CA ILE A 199 10.48 1.58 12.80
C ILE A 199 10.73 2.78 13.73
N VAL A 200 10.90 3.98 13.18
CA VAL A 200 11.18 5.17 14.00
C VAL A 200 9.89 5.85 14.46
N LEU A 201 9.00 6.21 13.53
CA LEU A 201 7.87 7.10 13.85
C LEU A 201 6.70 6.35 14.50
N MET A 202 6.43 5.11 14.08
CA MET A 202 5.25 4.39 14.55
C MET A 202 5.35 4.06 16.05
N PRO A 203 6.48 3.56 16.59
CA PRO A 203 6.64 3.35 18.03
C PRO A 203 6.43 4.64 18.84
N ILE A 204 7.03 5.77 18.42
CA ILE A 204 6.90 7.06 19.12
C ILE A 204 5.43 7.48 19.17
N ALA A 205 4.75 7.46 18.03
CA ALA A 205 3.34 7.85 17.94
C ALA A 205 2.44 6.92 18.77
N CYS A 206 2.67 5.61 18.72
CA CYS A 206 1.93 4.64 19.54
C CYS A 206 2.13 4.87 21.05
N SER A 207 3.36 5.10 21.50
CA SER A 207 3.64 5.36 22.91
C SER A 207 2.93 6.63 23.41
N LEU A 208 3.02 7.72 22.64
CA LEU A 208 2.38 8.99 22.96
C LEU A 208 0.86 8.91 22.91
N LEU A 209 0.29 8.19 21.94
CA LEU A 209 -1.14 7.95 21.84
C LEU A 209 -1.66 7.24 23.09
N ILE A 210 -1.09 6.06 23.38
CA ILE A 210 -1.53 5.17 24.46
C ILE A 210 -1.31 5.84 25.81
N GLY A 211 -0.13 6.43 26.02
CA GLY A 211 0.23 7.13 27.25
C GLY A 211 -0.61 8.39 27.54
N ASN A 212 -1.37 8.89 26.56
CA ASN A 212 -2.28 10.04 26.72
C ASN A 212 -3.75 9.70 26.45
N LEU A 213 -4.13 8.41 26.51
CA LEU A 213 -5.54 8.04 26.46
C LEU A 213 -6.33 8.74 27.58
N PRO A 214 -7.60 9.12 27.30
CA PRO A 214 -8.45 9.75 28.31
C PRO A 214 -8.65 8.78 29.48
N LYS A 215 -8.63 9.34 30.70
CA LYS A 215 -8.97 8.56 31.90
C LYS A 215 -10.45 8.22 31.81
N ARG A 216 -10.78 6.92 31.75
CA ARG A 216 -12.13 6.45 32.07
C ARG A 216 -12.09 6.00 33.53
N LEU A 217 -12.79 6.77 34.38
CA LEU A 217 -13.04 6.42 35.78
C LEU A 217 -14.16 5.38 35.83
#